data_AF-A0A966NYH1-F1
#
_entry.id   AF-A0A966NYH1-F1
#
_cell.length_a   1.000
_cell.length_b   1.000
_cell.length_c   1.000
_cell.angle_alpha   90.00
_cell.angle_beta   90.00
_cell.angle_gamma   90.00
#
_symmetry.space_group_name_H-M   'P 1'
#
loop_
_entity.id
_entity.type
_entity.pdbx_description
1 polymer ?
#
loop_
_entity_poly.entity_id
_entity_poly.type
_entity_poly.pdbx_seq_one_letter_code
_entity_poly.pdbx_strand_id
1 'polypeptide(L)' 'MSTSHTSAKWGTPDMVSPLARVLVRTPTTIGKFVEDGHWRMPDTEALLREHDEFVALLTSLGCEVDIAAP' A
#
# COMPACT_ATOMS: atom_id res chain seq x y z
N MET A 1 -0.34 -29.91 -18.17
CA MET A 1 1.01 -29.36 -18.44
C MET A 1 1.13 -28.07 -17.66
N SER A 2 1.97 -28.05 -16.63
CA SER A 2 2.17 -26.88 -15.77
C SER A 2 3.04 -25.87 -16.50
N THR A 3 2.47 -24.72 -16.84
CA THR A 3 3.23 -23.57 -17.33
C THR A 3 3.83 -22.86 -16.11
N SER A 4 5.12 -23.09 -15.89
CA SER A 4 5.97 -22.32 -15.00
C SER A 4 5.92 -20.84 -15.39
N HIS A 5 5.43 -19.98 -14.50
CA HIS A 5 5.39 -18.54 -14.70
C HIS A 5 6.57 -17.87 -14.01
N THR A 6 7.68 -17.77 -14.72
CA THR A 6 8.88 -17.02 -14.29
C THR A 6 8.74 -15.56 -14.70
N SER A 7 7.99 -14.80 -13.90
CA SER A 7 7.93 -13.33 -13.80
C SER A 7 6.92 -13.10 -12.69
N ALA A 8 7.24 -12.38 -11.60
CA ALA A 8 6.30 -12.18 -10.50
C ALA A 8 5.01 -11.52 -11.04
N LYS A 9 3.99 -12.34 -11.32
CA LYS A 9 2.74 -11.93 -11.95
C LYS A 9 1.84 -11.42 -10.85
N TRP A 10 1.56 -10.13 -10.87
CA TRP A 10 0.51 -9.50 -10.09
C TRP A 10 -0.78 -10.33 -10.13
N GLY A 11 -1.44 -10.44 -8.98
CA GLY A 11 -2.67 -11.19 -8.81
C GLY A 11 -2.67 -11.97 -7.50
N THR A 12 -3.84 -12.08 -6.87
CA THR A 12 -4.04 -12.93 -5.70
C THR A 12 -5.11 -13.97 -6.03
N PRO A 13 -4.91 -15.25 -5.69
CA PRO A 13 -5.94 -16.28 -5.90
C PRO A 13 -7.13 -16.12 -4.96
N ASP A 14 -6.94 -15.44 -3.81
CA ASP A 14 -7.93 -15.25 -2.76
C ASP A 14 -7.60 -14.01 -1.90
N MET A 15 -8.33 -13.79 -0.80
CA MET A 15 -8.17 -12.62 0.09
C MET A 15 -7.62 -12.97 1.48
N VAL A 16 -7.11 -14.19 1.68
CA VAL A 16 -6.73 -14.70 3.02
C VAL A 16 -5.37 -15.39 3.06
N SER A 17 -4.86 -15.84 1.92
CA SER A 17 -3.52 -16.37 1.77
C SER A 17 -2.48 -15.29 2.10
N PRO A 18 -1.29 -15.69 2.59
CA PRO A 18 -0.21 -14.74 2.88
C PRO A 18 0.10 -13.83 1.69
N LEU A 19 0.14 -12.52 1.95
CA LEU A 19 0.35 -11.50 0.92
C LEU A 19 1.80 -11.51 0.44
N ALA A 20 2.03 -11.92 -0.81
CA ALA A 20 3.38 -12.03 -1.36
C ALA A 20 3.98 -10.68 -1.81
N ARG A 21 3.17 -9.84 -2.48
CA ARG A 21 3.59 -8.54 -3.01
C ARG A 21 2.44 -7.55 -3.03
N VAL A 22 2.70 -6.28 -2.73
CA VAL A 22 1.69 -5.22 -2.70
C VAL A 22 2.23 -3.88 -3.19
N LEU A 23 1.37 -3.11 -3.86
CA LEU A 23 1.60 -1.71 -4.16
C LEU A 23 0.92 -0.85 -3.10
N VAL A 24 1.68 -0.01 -2.42
CA VAL A 24 1.17 1.02 -1.51
C VAL A 24 1.55 2.39 -2.08
N ARG A 25 0.69 3.39 -1.92
CA ARG A 25 0.98 4.76 -2.34
C ARG A 25 1.25 5.64 -1.12
N THR A 26 2.29 6.44 -1.18
CA THR A 26 2.53 7.47 -0.16
C THR A 26 1.35 8.45 -0.14
N PRO A 27 0.77 8.76 1.03
CA PRO A 27 -0.34 9.69 1.10
C PRO A 27 0.05 11.08 0.61
N THR A 28 -0.87 11.75 -0.10
CA THR A 28 -0.74 13.20 -0.32
C THR A 28 -1.10 13.95 0.96
N THR A 29 -0.32 14.98 1.27
CA THR A 29 -0.59 15.93 2.37
C THR A 29 -1.15 17.25 1.86
N ILE A 30 -1.27 17.39 0.54
CA ILE A 30 -1.81 18.57 -0.12
C ILE A 30 -3.12 18.19 -0.84
N GLY A 31 -4.12 19.06 -0.71
CA GLY A 31 -5.40 18.88 -1.39
C GLY A 31 -6.58 19.47 -0.65
N LYS A 32 -7.73 19.50 -1.34
CA LYS A 32 -9.01 19.93 -0.78
C LYS A 32 -9.73 18.76 -0.13
N PHE A 33 -9.15 18.22 0.95
CA PHE A 33 -9.66 17.02 1.62
C PHE A 33 -11.11 17.16 2.11
N VAL A 34 -11.46 18.32 2.67
CA VAL A 34 -12.81 18.56 3.20
C VAL A 34 -13.77 19.06 2.12
N GLU A 35 -13.35 20.05 1.34
CA GLU A 35 -14.22 20.77 0.39
C GLU A 35 -14.61 19.89 -0.80
N ASP A 36 -13.64 19.21 -1.41
CA ASP A 36 -13.87 18.37 -2.61
C ASP A 36 -13.84 16.88 -2.26
N GLY A 37 -13.07 16.49 -1.24
CA GLY A 37 -12.96 15.09 -0.81
C GLY A 37 -14.12 14.65 0.08
N HIS A 38 -14.79 15.57 0.78
CA HIS A 38 -15.76 15.28 1.85
C HIS A 38 -15.19 14.47 3.02
N TRP A 39 -13.88 14.60 3.28
CA TRP A 39 -13.18 13.91 4.37
C TRP A 39 -13.03 14.83 5.59
N ARG A 40 -12.55 14.29 6.70
CA ARG A 40 -11.97 15.12 7.77
C ARG A 40 -10.59 15.60 7.35
N MET A 41 -10.19 16.78 7.82
CA MET A 41 -8.83 17.25 7.65
C MET A 41 -7.87 16.25 8.33
N PRO A 42 -6.93 15.64 7.58
CA PRO A 42 -5.98 14.71 8.19
C PRO A 42 -4.95 15.46 9.03
N ASP A 43 -4.50 14.84 10.11
CA ASP A 43 -3.20 15.15 10.68
C ASP A 43 -2.14 14.61 9.71
N THR A 44 -1.49 15.52 8.98
CA THR A 44 -0.57 15.15 7.90
C THR A 44 0.72 14.53 8.43
N GLU A 45 1.16 14.88 9.64
CA GLU A 45 2.35 14.29 10.24
C GLU A 45 2.07 12.87 10.70
N ALA A 46 0.94 12.67 11.39
CA ALA A 46 0.50 11.34 11.80
C ALA A 46 0.27 10.44 10.57
N LEU A 47 -0.36 10.96 9.52
CA LEU A 47 -0.65 10.21 8.29
C LEU A 47 0.62 9.67 7.62
N LEU A 48 1.67 10.48 7.52
CA LEU A 48 2.95 10.04 6.95
C LEU A 48 3.65 9.04 7.85
N ARG A 49 3.70 9.28 9.16
CA ARG A 49 4.31 8.36 10.13
C ARG A 49 3.61 6.99 10.11
N GLU A 50 2.28 6.97 10.12
CA GLU A 50 1.50 5.74 10.11
C GLU A 50 1.65 4.98 8.78
N HIS A 51 1.80 5.68 7.66
CA HIS A 51 2.12 5.06 6.37
C HIS A 51 3.48 4.35 6.42
N ASP A 52 4.52 5.00 6.94
CA ASP A 52 5.85 4.40 7.07
C ASP A 52 5.84 3.18 8.01
N GLU A 53 5.13 3.29 9.14
CA GLU A 53 4.93 2.17 10.07
C GLU A 53 4.18 1.00 9.42
N PHE A 54 3.17 1.27 8.59
CA PHE A 54 2.43 0.25 7.86
C PHE A 54 3.29 -0.48 6.82
N VAL A 55 4.06 0.26 6.02
CA VAL A 55 5.00 -0.32 5.04
C VAL A 55 6.07 -1.16 5.74
N ALA A 56 6.61 -0.66 6.85
CA ALA A 56 7.59 -1.40 7.65
C ALA A 56 6.99 -2.70 8.20
N LEU A 57 5.75 -2.67 8.69
CA LEU A 57 5.04 -3.86 9.16
C LEU A 57 4.88 -4.88 8.04
N LEU A 58 4.37 -4.49 6.86
CA LEU A 58 4.21 -5.39 5.72
C LEU A 58 5.53 -6.05 5.31
N THR A 59 6.59 -5.26 5.24
CA THR A 59 7.94 -5.76 4.92
C THR A 59 8.41 -6.76 5.97
N SER A 60 8.19 -6.48 7.27
CA SER A 60 8.57 -7.37 8.37
C SER A 60 7.84 -8.71 8.36
N LEU A 61 6.64 -8.75 7.78
CA LEU A 61 5.84 -9.96 7.60
C LEU A 61 6.25 -10.76 6.34
N GLY A 62 7.26 -10.29 5.60
CA GLY A 62 7.79 -10.97 4.41
C GLY A 62 7.11 -10.59 3.10
N CYS A 63 6.30 -9.53 3.08
CA CYS A 63 5.68 -9.00 1.87
C CYS A 63 6.68 -8.13 1.08
N GLU A 64 6.75 -8.31 -0.24
CA GLU A 64 7.42 -7.36 -1.12
C GLU A 64 6.55 -6.10 -1.29
N VAL A 65 7.04 -4.94 -0.88
CA VAL A 65 6.27 -3.68 -0.92
C VAL A 65 6.84 -2.72 -1.96
N ASP A 66 6.06 -2.46 -3.01
CA ASP A 66 6.33 -1.37 -3.94
C ASP A 66 5.65 -0.08 -3.43
N ILE A 67 6.40 1.01 -3.33
CA ILE A 67 5.88 2.30 -2.87
C ILE A 67 5.80 3.27 -4.05
N ALA A 68 4.60 3.74 -4.35
CA ALA A 68 4.36 4.78 -5.36
C ALA A 68 4.33 6.17 -4.73
N ALA A 69 4.73 7.19 -5.50
CA ALA A 69 4.70 8.58 -5.08
C ALA A 69 3.26 9.10 -4.87
N PRO A 70 3.07 10.18 -4.09
CA PRO A 70 1.76 10.80 -3.80
C PRO A 70 0.92 11.15 -5.03
#